data_AF-A0A925TD06-F1
#
_entry.id   AF-A0A925TD06-F1
#
_cell.length_a   1.000
_cell.length_b   1.000
_cell.length_c   1.000
_cell.angle_alpha   90.00
_cell.angle_beta   90.00
_cell.angle_gamma   90.00
#
_symmetry.space_group_name_H-M   'P 1'
#
loop_
_entity.id
_entity.type
_entity.pdbx_description
1 polymer ?
#
loop_
_entity_poly.entity_id
_entity_poly.type
_entity_poly.pdbx_seq_one_letter_code
_entity_poly.pdbx_strand_id
1 'polypeptide(L)'
;MTVRVAINGFGRIGRNIVRAIFESGRKDIDVVAVNDLGPVETNAHLLRYDSVHGRFPHEVRVEGDSIHIGTEKFKVTAIKDPALLPWKDLGVDIALECTGLFTAKDKASAHLAAGAKRVLISAPATGVSKTIVFGVNQGTLTADDLIVSNASC
;
A
#
# COMPACT_ATOMS: atom_id res chain seq x y z
N MET A 1 -16.60 -10.17 -1.01
CA MET A 1 -15.21 -10.60 -0.73
C MET A 1 -14.36 -9.34 -0.78
N THR A 2 -13.58 -9.04 0.25
CA THR A 2 -12.77 -7.82 0.33
C THR A 2 -11.41 -8.03 -0.33
N VAL A 3 -10.89 -7.00 -1.01
CA VAL A 3 -9.55 -7.03 -1.59
C VAL A 3 -8.54 -6.73 -0.50
N ARG A 4 -7.60 -7.64 -0.26
CA ARG A 4 -6.57 -7.49 0.78
C ARG A 4 -5.37 -6.76 0.20
N VAL A 5 -5.06 -5.58 0.74
CA VAL A 5 -3.99 -4.72 0.24
C VAL A 5 -2.89 -4.57 1.27
N ALA A 6 -1.65 -4.52 0.79
CA ALA A 6 -0.51 -4.13 1.60
C ALA A 6 0.20 -2.93 0.97
N ILE A 7 0.79 -2.07 1.81
CA ILE A 7 1.43 -0.83 1.37
C ILE A 7 2.92 -0.90 1.68
N ASN A 8 3.77 -0.83 0.66
CA ASN A 8 5.21 -0.70 0.83
C ASN A 8 5.62 0.77 0.74
N GLY A 9 6.14 1.34 1.82
CA GLY A 9 6.43 2.76 1.99
C GLY A 9 5.27 3.52 2.61
N PHE A 10 5.41 3.89 3.89
CA PHE A 10 4.39 4.64 4.65
C PHE A 10 4.69 6.13 4.72
N GLY A 11 5.20 6.66 3.60
CA GLY A 11 5.34 8.08 3.35
C GLY A 11 4.00 8.78 3.11
N ARG A 12 4.04 9.96 2.50
CA ARG A 12 2.82 10.77 2.26
C ARG A 12 1.73 10.00 1.49
N ILE A 13 2.09 9.35 0.39
CA ILE A 13 1.14 8.61 -0.44
C ILE A 13 0.59 7.39 0.30
N GLY A 14 1.45 6.56 0.91
CA GLY A 14 1.03 5.38 1.66
C GLY A 14 0.06 5.70 2.80
N ARG A 15 0.34 6.76 3.58
CA ARG A 15 -0.58 7.22 4.64
C ARG A 15 -1.90 7.73 4.07
N ASN A 16 -1.86 8.51 3.00
CA ASN A 16 -3.08 9.03 2.39
C ASN A 16 -3.95 7.94 1.73
N ILE A 17 -3.37 6.82 1.29
CA ILE A 17 -4.14 5.65 0.85
C ILE A 17 -4.95 5.08 2.02
N VAL A 18 -4.29 4.85 3.17
CA VAL A 18 -5.00 4.40 4.39
C VAL A 18 -6.07 5.41 4.77
N ARG A 19 -5.74 6.71 4.83
CA ARG A 19 -6.71 7.75 5.14
C ARG A 19 -7.91 7.72 4.20
N ALA A 20 -7.70 7.65 2.89
CA ALA A 20 -8.77 7.62 1.91
C ALA A 20 -9.70 6.42 2.10
N ILE A 21 -9.16 5.22 2.37
CA ILE A 21 -9.97 4.01 2.62
C ILE A 21 -10.87 4.19 3.85
N PHE A 22 -10.30 4.65 4.97
CA PHE A 22 -11.02 4.78 6.24
C PHE A 22 -11.96 5.99 6.30
N GLU A 23 -11.58 7.14 5.71
CA GLU A 23 -12.40 8.35 5.69
C GLU A 23 -13.59 8.22 4.74
N SER A 24 -13.44 7.49 3.62
CA SER A 24 -14.55 7.19 2.71
C SER A 24 -15.44 6.04 3.17
N GLY A 25 -15.10 5.37 4.28
CA GLY A 25 -15.87 4.26 4.84
C GLY A 25 -15.90 3.02 3.94
N ARG A 26 -14.88 2.82 3.09
CA ARG A 26 -14.82 1.66 2.19
C ARG A 26 -14.75 0.36 2.98
N LYS A 27 -15.58 -0.60 2.56
CA LYS A 27 -15.65 -1.95 3.14
C LYS A 27 -15.25 -3.05 2.15
N ASP A 28 -14.84 -2.67 0.95
CA ASP A 28 -14.39 -3.56 -0.12
C ASP A 28 -12.86 -3.71 -0.17
N ILE A 29 -12.13 -2.94 0.64
CA ILE A 29 -10.67 -2.98 0.76
C ILE A 29 -10.30 -3.23 2.22
N ASP A 30 -9.44 -4.21 2.46
CA ASP A 30 -8.88 -4.56 3.76
C ASP A 30 -7.37 -4.27 3.75
N VAL A 31 -6.92 -3.27 4.52
CA VAL A 31 -5.49 -2.99 4.67
C VAL A 31 -4.94 -3.98 5.67
N VAL A 32 -4.14 -4.94 5.21
CA VAL A 32 -3.65 -6.03 6.06
C VAL A 32 -2.25 -5.77 6.60
N ALA A 33 -1.45 -4.99 5.88
CA ALA A 33 -0.11 -4.63 6.30
C ALA A 33 0.44 -3.36 5.65
N VAL A 34 1.39 -2.76 6.35
CA VAL A 34 2.23 -1.65 5.91
C VAL A 34 3.69 -2.03 6.17
N ASN A 35 4.58 -1.71 5.23
CA ASN A 35 6.03 -1.82 5.44
C ASN A 35 6.66 -0.43 5.39
N ASP A 36 7.39 -0.06 6.43
CA ASP A 36 8.17 1.17 6.49
C ASP A 36 9.35 0.98 7.46
N LEU A 37 10.47 1.65 7.20
CA LEU A 37 11.67 1.50 8.03
C LEU A 37 11.62 2.34 9.31
N GLY A 38 10.63 3.23 9.44
CA GLY A 38 10.39 4.00 10.65
C GLY A 38 9.71 3.17 11.77
N PRO A 39 9.89 3.56 13.03
CA PRO A 39 9.18 2.95 14.16
C PRO A 39 7.65 2.99 14.00
N VAL A 40 6.95 1.98 14.52
CA VAL A 40 5.49 1.85 14.43
C VAL A 40 4.78 3.05 15.07
N GLU A 41 5.32 3.56 16.19
CA GLU A 41 4.81 4.72 16.91
C GLU A 41 4.92 6.00 16.07
N THR A 42 6.02 6.16 15.33
CA THR A 42 6.21 7.29 14.41
C THR A 42 5.22 7.20 13.26
N ASN A 43 5.06 6.01 12.67
CA ASN A 43 4.08 5.77 11.61
C ASN A 43 2.65 6.08 12.07
N ALA A 44 2.26 5.63 13.27
CA ALA A 44 0.97 5.92 13.86
C ALA A 44 0.78 7.42 14.14
N HIS A 45 1.82 8.10 14.66
CA HIS A 45 1.78 9.55 14.88
C HIS A 45 1.56 10.32 13.57
N LEU A 46 2.31 9.99 12.53
CA LEU A 46 2.20 10.62 11.21
C LEU A 46 0.89 10.28 10.49
N LEU A 47 0.22 9.18 10.85
CA LEU A 47 -1.13 8.89 10.38
C LEU A 47 -2.16 9.77 11.12
N ARG A 48 -2.02 9.95 12.44
CA ARG A 48 -2.93 10.79 13.25
C ARG A 48 -2.90 12.25 12.82
N TYR A 49 -1.72 12.78 12.49
CA TYR A 49 -1.49 14.20 12.26
C TYR A 49 -0.81 14.45 10.91
N ASP A 50 -1.53 15.10 10.00
CA ASP A 50 -1.00 15.59 8.74
C ASP A 50 -1.21 17.10 8.63
N SER A 51 -0.17 17.84 8.29
CA SER A 51 -0.25 19.31 8.22
C SER A 51 -1.10 19.82 7.05
N VAL A 52 -1.28 19.03 5.99
CA VAL A 52 -2.04 19.42 4.80
C VAL A 52 -3.47 18.88 4.88
N HIS A 53 -3.64 17.64 5.30
CA HIS A 53 -4.94 16.95 5.35
C HIS A 53 -5.57 16.95 6.74
N GLY A 54 -4.97 17.64 7.71
CA GLY A 54 -5.45 17.76 9.07
C GLY A 54 -5.37 16.45 9.86
N ARG A 55 -6.10 16.43 10.98
CA ARG A 55 -6.14 15.29 11.90
C ARG A 55 -6.98 14.15 11.30
N PHE A 56 -6.47 12.93 11.37
CA PHE A 56 -7.23 11.75 11.00
C PHE A 56 -8.41 11.55 11.96
N PRO A 57 -9.65 11.37 11.46
CA PRO A 57 -10.85 11.43 12.30
C PRO A 57 -11.04 10.18 13.16
N HIS A 58 -10.35 9.09 12.86
CA HIS A 58 -10.45 7.84 13.60
C HIS A 58 -9.37 7.71 14.67
N GLU A 59 -9.70 7.01 15.75
CA GLU A 59 -8.73 6.71 16.79
C GLU A 59 -7.67 5.73 16.27
N VAL A 60 -6.39 6.10 16.43
CA VAL A 60 -5.24 5.27 16.04
C VAL A 60 -4.51 4.81 17.30
N ARG A 61 -4.39 3.50 17.51
CA ARG A 61 -3.64 2.89 18.61
C ARG A 61 -2.52 2.00 18.07
N VAL A 62 -1.47 1.84 18.86
CA VAL A 62 -0.35 0.93 18.55
C VAL A 62 -0.41 -0.23 19.53
N GLU A 63 -0.30 -1.44 19.03
CA GLU A 63 -0.19 -2.66 19.83
C GLU A 63 0.92 -3.53 19.23
N GLY A 64 2.09 -3.52 19.87
CA GLY A 64 3.27 -4.24 19.37
C GLY A 64 3.67 -3.78 17.97
N ASP A 65 3.63 -4.71 17.02
CA ASP A 65 3.96 -4.47 15.61
C ASP A 65 2.73 -4.10 14.76
N SER A 66 1.62 -3.68 15.37
CA SER A 66 0.37 -3.42 14.65
C SER A 66 -0.19 -2.03 14.96
N ILE A 67 -0.86 -1.45 13.97
CA ILE A 67 -1.65 -0.22 14.11
C ILE A 67 -3.12 -0.59 14.05
N HIS A 68 -3.90 -0.10 15.01
CA HIS A 68 -5.33 -0.30 15.13
C HIS A 68 -6.05 1.01 14.81
N ILE A 69 -7.11 0.93 13.99
CA ILE A 69 -8.00 2.02 13.64
C ILE A 69 -9.43 1.57 13.93
N GLY A 70 -9.97 2.00 15.07
CA GLY A 70 -11.24 1.47 15.58
C GLY A 70 -11.16 -0.05 15.82
N THR A 71 -11.96 -0.82 15.09
CA THR A 71 -12.00 -2.30 15.16
C THR A 71 -11.10 -2.98 14.12
N GLU A 72 -10.58 -2.23 13.16
CA GLU A 72 -9.70 -2.74 12.11
C GLU A 72 -8.23 -2.60 12.55
N LYS A 73 -7.35 -3.45 12.04
CA LYS A 73 -5.91 -3.38 12.34
C LYS A 73 -5.08 -3.89 11.18
N PHE A 74 -3.85 -3.40 11.10
CA PHE A 74 -2.86 -3.89 10.14
C PHE A 74 -1.49 -4.05 10.78
N LYS A 75 -0.74 -5.05 10.29
CA LYS A 75 0.64 -5.30 10.71
C LYS A 75 1.57 -4.25 10.12
N VAL A 76 2.56 -3.82 10.89
CA VAL A 76 3.64 -2.94 10.46
C VAL A 76 4.95 -3.73 10.45
N THR A 77 5.61 -3.77 9.31
CA THR A 77 6.93 -4.41 9.16
C THR A 77 7.99 -3.36 8.83
N ALA A 78 9.25 -3.71 9.09
CA ALA A 78 10.42 -2.88 8.77
C ALA A 78 11.46 -3.71 7.99
N ILE A 79 11.10 -4.14 6.79
CA ILE A 79 11.91 -5.03 5.94
C ILE A 79 12.36 -4.25 4.70
N LYS A 80 13.68 -4.19 4.48
CA LYS A 80 14.28 -3.43 3.36
C LYS A 80 14.08 -4.09 2.01
N ASP A 81 14.21 -5.41 1.95
CA ASP A 81 14.06 -6.18 0.72
C ASP A 81 12.59 -6.61 0.56
N PRO A 82 11.87 -6.12 -0.46
CA PRO A 82 10.48 -6.47 -0.65
C PRO A 82 10.22 -7.95 -0.91
N ALA A 83 11.22 -8.72 -1.35
CA ALA A 83 11.09 -10.16 -1.57
C ALA A 83 10.98 -10.96 -0.27
N LEU A 84 11.38 -10.37 0.86
CA LEU A 84 11.32 -10.97 2.19
C LEU A 84 10.04 -10.59 2.97
N LEU A 85 9.15 -9.81 2.36
CA LEU A 85 7.90 -9.40 2.99
C LEU A 85 6.94 -10.60 3.14
N PRO A 86 6.16 -10.69 4.23
CA PRO A 86 5.29 -11.82 4.50
C PRO A 86 3.95 -11.75 3.72
N TRP A 87 3.97 -11.33 2.45
CA TRP A 87 2.76 -11.11 1.65
C TRP A 87 1.94 -12.37 1.44
N LYS A 88 2.62 -13.51 1.22
CA LYS A 88 1.97 -14.81 1.11
C LYS A 88 1.19 -15.17 2.38
N ASP A 89 1.84 -15.05 3.54
CA ASP A 89 1.27 -15.44 4.84
C ASP A 89 0.11 -14.53 5.23
N LEU A 90 0.16 -13.26 4.81
CA LEU A 90 -0.90 -12.27 5.05
C LEU A 90 -2.02 -12.33 4.00
N GLY A 91 -1.88 -13.15 2.96
CA GLY A 91 -2.85 -13.30 1.88
C GLY A 91 -3.07 -12.00 1.09
N VAL A 92 -1.99 -11.30 0.73
CA VAL A 92 -2.05 -10.02 0.01
C VAL A 92 -2.48 -10.24 -1.44
N ASP A 93 -3.57 -9.59 -1.84
CA ASP A 93 -4.02 -9.56 -3.24
C ASP A 93 -3.24 -8.51 -4.04
N ILE A 94 -3.07 -7.31 -3.50
CA ILE A 94 -2.40 -6.20 -4.18
C ILE A 94 -1.37 -5.55 -3.25
N ALA A 95 -0.12 -5.53 -3.67
CA ALA A 95 0.92 -4.70 -3.07
C ALA A 95 0.92 -3.31 -3.72
N LEU A 96 0.78 -2.27 -2.91
CA LEU A 96 0.88 -0.87 -3.31
C LEU A 96 2.32 -0.42 -3.06
N GLU A 97 3.08 -0.25 -4.14
CA GLU A 97 4.48 0.17 -4.09
C GLU A 97 4.56 1.70 -4.09
N CYS A 98 4.82 2.25 -2.90
CA CYS A 98 4.79 3.68 -2.59
C CYS A 98 6.11 4.23 -2.02
N THR A 99 7.20 3.46 -2.11
CA THR A 99 8.52 3.89 -1.63
C THR A 99 9.21 4.85 -2.60
N GLY A 100 8.88 4.75 -3.90
CA GLY A 100 9.61 5.41 -4.97
C GLY A 100 10.95 4.76 -5.34
N LEU A 101 11.33 3.65 -4.71
CA LEU A 101 12.58 2.93 -4.94
C LEU A 101 12.43 1.79 -5.94
N PHE A 102 11.28 1.12 -5.95
CA PHE A 102 10.99 -0.06 -6.77
C PHE A 102 10.09 0.28 -7.96
N THR A 103 10.43 1.34 -8.70
CA THR A 103 9.65 1.89 -9.83
C THR A 103 9.94 1.24 -11.18
N ALA A 104 10.64 0.11 -11.21
CA ALA A 104 10.87 -0.68 -12.42
C ALA A 104 10.20 -2.05 -12.28
N LYS A 105 9.69 -2.63 -13.37
CA LYS A 105 8.94 -3.90 -13.34
C LYS A 105 9.74 -5.03 -12.66
N ASP A 106 11.02 -5.15 -12.98
CA ASP A 106 11.95 -6.13 -12.40
C ASP A 106 12.08 -5.96 -10.88
N LYS A 107 12.23 -4.72 -10.42
CA LYS A 107 12.32 -4.38 -9.00
C LYS A 107 11.01 -4.64 -8.26
N ALA A 108 9.89 -4.18 -8.82
CA ALA A 108 8.56 -4.38 -8.24
C ALA A 108 8.14 -5.86 -8.20
N SER A 109 8.73 -6.70 -9.07
CA SER A 109 8.48 -8.15 -9.08
C SER A 109 8.90 -8.84 -7.78
N ALA A 110 9.74 -8.20 -6.95
CA ALA A 110 10.05 -8.68 -5.59
C ALA A 110 8.78 -8.88 -4.74
N HIS A 111 7.73 -8.06 -4.91
CA HIS A 111 6.46 -8.27 -4.22
C HIS A 111 5.71 -9.51 -4.67
N LEU A 112 5.79 -9.87 -5.96
CA LEU A 112 5.22 -11.12 -6.46
C LEU A 112 5.97 -12.32 -5.88
N ALA A 113 7.31 -12.24 -5.79
CA ALA A 113 8.13 -13.27 -5.15
C ALA A 113 7.78 -13.45 -3.66
N ALA A 114 7.46 -12.37 -2.95
CA ALA A 114 6.96 -12.38 -1.57
C ALA A 114 5.53 -12.95 -1.44
N GLY A 115 4.79 -13.10 -2.55
CA GLY A 115 3.49 -13.76 -2.60
C GLY A 115 2.29 -12.83 -2.77
N ALA A 116 2.48 -11.54 -3.06
CA ALA A 116 1.38 -10.69 -3.53
C ALA A 116 0.91 -11.15 -4.92
N LYS A 117 -0.40 -11.08 -5.21
CA LYS A 117 -0.92 -11.51 -6.52
C LYS A 117 -0.70 -10.46 -7.62
N ARG A 118 -0.75 -9.18 -7.27
CA ARG A 118 -0.53 -8.03 -8.17
C ARG A 118 0.22 -6.90 -7.46
N VAL A 119 0.79 -5.99 -8.26
CA VAL A 119 1.50 -4.81 -7.79
C VAL A 119 1.01 -3.56 -8.52
N LEU A 120 0.71 -2.52 -7.77
CA LEU A 120 0.41 -1.18 -8.28
C LEU A 120 1.49 -0.21 -7.83
N ILE A 121 2.26 0.33 -8.78
CA ILE A 121 3.34 1.28 -8.51
C ILE A 121 2.76 2.70 -8.50
N SER A 122 2.96 3.46 -7.43
CA SER A 122 2.42 4.83 -7.28
C SER A 122 3.26 5.92 -7.95
N ALA A 123 3.94 5.59 -9.05
CA ALA A 123 4.84 6.47 -9.79
C ALA A 123 4.96 6.00 -11.26
N PRO A 124 5.45 6.84 -12.18
CA PRO A 124 5.84 6.40 -13.51
C PRO A 124 6.84 5.25 -13.40
N ALA A 125 6.60 4.18 -14.14
CA ALA A 125 7.41 2.97 -14.05
C ALA A 125 8.02 2.57 -15.39
N THR A 126 9.19 1.92 -15.33
CA THR A 126 9.88 1.39 -16.51
C THR A 126 9.61 -0.11 -16.67
N GLY A 127 9.48 -0.56 -17.93
CA GLY A 127 9.31 -1.97 -18.27
C GLY A 127 7.93 -2.57 -17.93
N VAL A 128 7.00 -1.79 -17.35
CA VAL A 128 5.61 -2.22 -17.14
C VAL A 128 4.85 -2.22 -18.45
N SER A 129 3.90 -3.15 -18.60
CA SER A 129 3.09 -3.28 -19.81
C SER A 129 2.08 -2.13 -19.94
N LYS A 130 1.60 -1.61 -18.80
CA LYS A 130 0.56 -0.58 -18.76
C LYS A 130 0.82 0.44 -17.66
N THR A 131 0.52 1.68 -18.01
CA THR A 131 0.37 2.80 -17.09
C THR A 131 -1.09 3.23 -17.15
N ILE A 132 -1.75 3.22 -16.00
CA ILE A 132 -3.19 3.41 -15.89
C ILE A 132 -3.47 4.75 -15.20
N VAL A 133 -4.34 5.53 -15.83
CA VAL A 133 -4.98 6.70 -15.23
C VAL A 133 -6.46 6.37 -15.11
N PHE A 134 -6.93 6.24 -13.87
CA PHE A 134 -8.32 5.94 -13.58
C PHE A 134 -9.23 7.05 -14.10
N GLY A 135 -10.31 6.68 -14.79
CA GLY A 135 -11.21 7.59 -15.50
C GLY A 135 -10.85 7.81 -16.97
N VAL A 136 -9.66 7.38 -17.43
CA VAL A 136 -9.21 7.55 -18.82
C VAL A 136 -9.04 6.20 -19.51
N ASN A 137 -8.18 5.32 -19.00
CA ASN A 137 -7.78 4.08 -19.69
C ASN A 137 -7.85 2.83 -18.80
N GLN A 138 -8.51 2.87 -17.65
CA GLN A 138 -8.63 1.72 -16.74
C GLN A 138 -9.32 0.51 -17.38
N GLY A 139 -10.18 0.72 -18.38
CA GLY A 139 -10.82 -0.36 -19.14
C GLY A 139 -9.87 -1.20 -19.99
N THR A 140 -8.60 -0.78 -20.10
CA THR A 140 -7.55 -1.55 -20.81
C THR A 140 -6.94 -2.65 -19.94
N LEU A 141 -7.18 -2.66 -18.63
CA LEU A 141 -6.65 -3.68 -17.72
C LEU A 141 -7.19 -5.07 -18.05
N THR A 142 -6.31 -6.06 -18.04
CA THR A 142 -6.63 -7.49 -18.19
C THR A 142 -6.09 -8.27 -16.99
N ALA A 143 -6.49 -9.53 -16.87
CA ALA A 143 -6.05 -10.39 -15.77
C ALA A 143 -4.53 -10.63 -15.76
N ASP A 144 -3.87 -10.52 -16.92
CA ASP A 144 -2.44 -10.73 -17.13
C ASP A 144 -1.57 -9.55 -16.67
N ASP A 145 -2.19 -8.40 -16.38
CA ASP A 145 -1.49 -7.22 -15.89
C ASP A 145 -1.17 -7.37 -14.40
N LEU A 146 -0.10 -8.10 -14.10
CA LEU A 146 0.32 -8.36 -12.72
C LEU A 146 1.02 -7.17 -12.08
N ILE A 147 1.69 -6.33 -12.87
CA ILE A 147 2.41 -5.14 -12.39
C ILE A 147 2.07 -3.97 -13.32
N VAL A 148 1.47 -2.93 -12.76
CA VAL A 148 1.11 -1.71 -13.50
C VAL A 148 1.53 -0.45 -12.76
N SER A 149 1.74 0.62 -13.52
CA SER A 149 2.00 1.96 -12.98
C SER A 149 0.70 2.75 -12.86
N ASN A 150 0.56 3.51 -11.77
CA ASN A 150 -0.48 4.51 -11.58
C ASN A 150 -0.02 5.93 -12.00
N ALA A 151 0.88 6.01 -12.99
CA ALA A 151 1.43 7.25 -13.51
C ALA A 151 2.04 8.15 -12.42
N SER A 152 2.08 9.46 -12.66
CA SER A 152 2.37 10.49 -11.65
C SER A 152 1.09 11.23 -11.25
N CYS A 153 1.20 12.07 -10.22
CA CYS A 153 0.22 13.12 -9.93
C CYS A 153 0.09 14.13 -11.08
#